data_AF-A0A511WX54-F1
#
_entry.id   AF-A0A511WX54-F1
#
_cell.length_a   1.000
_cell.length_b   1.000
_cell.length_c   1.000
_cell.angle_alpha   90.00
_cell.angle_beta   90.00
_cell.angle_gamma   90.00
#
_symmetry.space_group_name_H-M   'P 1'
#
loop_
_entity.id
_entity.type
_entity.pdbx_description
1 polymer ?
#
loop_
_entity_poly.entity_id
_entity_poly.type
_entity_poly.pdbx_seq_one_letter_code
_entity_poly.pdbx_strand_id
1 'polypeptide(L)' 'MYKFWDRVGIIFLVAGFLALILPLFTDFPFRWEFLWICSVPSVVVMRVKDIQNGKKIEPVLAIAFSVCIFGFSLYSLLWS' A
#
# COMPACT_ATOMS: atom_id res chain seq x y z
N MET A 1 7.88 -18.39 -7.10
CA MET A 1 7.86 -17.22 -6.19
C MET A 1 6.93 -16.09 -6.63
N TYR A 2 6.80 -15.76 -7.92
CA TYR A 2 5.89 -14.70 -8.40
C TYR A 2 4.43 -14.81 -7.96
N LYS A 3 3.85 -16.02 -7.99
CA LYS A 3 2.47 -16.25 -7.54
C LYS A 3 2.26 -15.90 -6.06
N PHE A 4 3.29 -16.02 -5.23
CA PHE A 4 3.20 -15.69 -3.81
C PHE A 4 3.18 -14.17 -3.62
N TRP A 5 4.11 -13.46 -4.26
CA TRP A 5 4.15 -11.99 -4.22
C TRP A 5 2.90 -11.35 -4.82
N ASP A 6 2.34 -11.93 -5.88
CA ASP A 6 1.05 -11.50 -6.42
C ASP A 6 -0.09 -11.63 -5.43
N ARG A 7 -0.18 -12.78 -4.74
CA ARG A 7 -1.19 -12.99 -3.72
C ARG A 7 -1.02 -12.01 -2.56
N VAL A 8 0.20 -11.77 -2.13
CA VAL A 8 0.51 -10.79 -1.09
C VAL A 8 0.04 -9.40 -1.52
N GLY A 9 0.38 -8.95 -2.74
CA GLY A 9 -0.08 -7.67 -3.27
C GLY A 9 -1.62 -7.56 -3.29
N ILE A 10 -2.30 -8.59 -3.79
CA ILE A 10 -3.78 -8.63 -3.84
C ILE A 10 -4.38 -8.55 -2.42
N ILE A 11 -3.85 -9.30 -1.46
CA ILE A 11 -4.33 -9.28 -0.07
C ILE A 11 -4.21 -7.87 0.52
N PHE A 12 -3.08 -7.21 0.31
CA PHE A 12 -2.84 -5.85 0.78
C PHE A 12 -3.75 -4.82 0.11
N LEU A 13 -4.02 -4.98 -1.20
CA LEU A 13 -4.95 -4.13 -1.94
C LEU A 13 -6.39 -4.30 -1.42
N VAL A 14 -6.82 -5.55 -1.20
CA VAL A 14 -8.14 -5.86 -0.63
C VAL A 14 -8.25 -5.31 0.80
N ALA A 15 -7.20 -5.42 1.61
CA ALA A 15 -7.16 -4.84 2.95
C ALA A 15 -7.28 -3.31 2.94
N GLY A 16 -6.58 -2.63 2.02
CA GLY A 16 -6.70 -1.18 1.83
C GLY A 16 -8.11 -0.76 1.40
N PHE A 17 -8.75 -1.54 0.54
CA PHE A 17 -10.13 -1.30 0.12
C PHE A 17 -11.13 -1.55 1.26
N LEU A 18 -10.91 -2.59 2.06
CA LEU A 18 -11.70 -2.84 3.27
C LEU A 18 -11.54 -1.71 4.28
N ALA A 19 -10.35 -1.13 4.43
CA ALA A 19 -10.13 0.02 5.31
C ALA A 19 -10.95 1.26 4.88
N LEU A 20 -11.25 1.44 3.59
CA LEU A 20 -12.18 2.47 3.10
C LEU A 20 -13.64 2.13 3.35
N ILE A 21 -13.98 0.85 3.27
CA ILE A 21 -15.37 0.39 3.31
C ILE A 21 -15.86 0.22 4.75
N LEU A 22 -15.02 -0.25 5.66
CA LEU A 22 -15.38 -0.53 7.05
C LEU A 22 -16.08 0.65 7.73
N PRO A 23 -15.59 1.91 7.61
CA PRO A 23 -16.22 3.08 8.24
C PRO A 23 -17.60 3.44 7.67
N LEU A 24 -17.96 2.94 6.48
CA LEU A 24 -19.30 3.13 5.92
C LEU A 24 -20.36 2.25 6.62
N PHE A 25 -19.91 1.16 7.26
CA PHE A 25 -20.77 0.16 7.90
C PHE A 25 -20.56 0.06 9.41
N THR A 26 -19.57 0.77 9.95
CA THR A 26 -19.19 0.74 11.37
C THR A 26 -18.81 2.13 11.86
N ASP A 27 -18.98 2.40 13.15
CA ASP A 27 -18.49 3.64 13.81
C ASP A 27 -16.95 3.66 13.96
N PHE A 28 -16.23 2.82 13.21
CA PHE A 28 -14.79 2.75 13.28
C PHE A 28 -14.19 4.04 12.71
N PRO A 29 -13.38 4.79 13.48
CA PRO A 29 -12.81 6.04 13.01
C PRO A 29 -11.88 5.77 11.83
N PHE A 30 -12.23 6.34 10.67
CA PHE A 30 -11.41 6.21 9.48
C PHE A 30 -10.09 6.96 9.69
N ARG A 31 -9.00 6.19 9.78
CA ARG A 31 -7.63 6.70 9.81
C ARG A 31 -6.99 6.46 8.45
N TRP A 32 -6.65 7.54 7.75
CA TRP A 32 -5.98 7.51 6.45
C TRP A 32 -4.67 6.71 6.49
N GLU A 33 -4.02 6.66 7.65
CA GLU A 33 -2.81 5.88 7.88
C GLU A 33 -3.00 4.39 7.59
N PHE A 34 -4.14 3.79 7.95
CA PHE A 34 -4.41 2.38 7.68
C PHE A 34 -4.53 2.09 6.17
N LEU A 35 -5.11 3.02 5.42
CA LEU A 35 -5.19 2.91 3.97
C LEU A 35 -3.79 2.84 3.36
N TRP A 36 -2.90 3.75 3.76
CA TRP A 36 -1.54 3.80 3.23
C TRP A 36 -0.71 2.60 3.66
N ILE A 37 -0.82 2.17 4.92
CA ILE A 37 -0.12 0.98 5.43
C ILE A 37 -0.52 -0.29 4.67
N CYS A 38 -1.81 -0.43 4.32
CA CYS A 38 -2.29 -1.58 3.57
C CYS A 38 -2.03 -1.46 2.06
N SER A 39 -2.13 -0.27 1.46
CA SER A 39 -2.01 -0.10 0.01
C SER A 39 -0.57 -0.04 -0.50
N VAL A 40 0.37 0.52 0.26
CA VAL A 40 1.77 0.70 -0.17
C VAL A 40 2.46 -0.61 -0.54
N PRO A 41 2.37 -1.70 0.25
CA PRO A 41 2.99 -2.98 -0.14
C PRO A 41 2.48 -3.50 -1.48
N SER A 42 1.19 -3.32 -1.78
CA SER A 42 0.62 -3.68 -3.08
C SER A 42 1.21 -2.84 -4.21
N VAL A 43 1.28 -1.52 -4.02
CA VAL A 43 1.86 -0.61 -5.03
C VAL A 43 3.31 -0.97 -5.30
N VAL A 44 4.12 -1.23 -4.25
CA VAL A 44 5.53 -1.62 -4.41
C VAL A 44 5.66 -2.91 -5.21
N VAL A 45 4.86 -3.94 -4.91
CA VAL A 45 4.87 -5.21 -5.67
C VAL A 45 4.50 -4.99 -7.14
N MET A 46 3.49 -4.17 -7.44
CA MET A 46 3.11 -3.85 -8.82
C MET A 46 4.23 -3.08 -9.56
N ARG A 47 4.86 -2.11 -8.90
CA ARG A 47 5.94 -1.30 -9.49
C ARG A 47 7.24 -2.07 -9.69
N VAL A 48 7.55 -3.03 -8.82
CA VAL A 48 8.68 -3.95 -9.04
C VAL A 48 8.48 -4.79 -10.30
N LYS A 49 7.25 -5.19 -10.62
CA LYS A 49 6.94 -5.85 -11.89
C LYS A 49 7.11 -4.93 -13.10
N ASP A 50 6.70 -3.67 -12.99
CA ASP A 50 6.91 -2.67 -14.05
C ASP A 50 8.42 -2.49 -14.38
N ILE A 51 9.27 -2.53 -13.35
CA ILE A 51 10.75 -2.49 -13.50
C ILE A 51 11.26 -3.69 -14.28
N GLN A 52 10.76 -4.88 -13.96
CA GLN A 52 11.14 -6.11 -14.64
C GLN A 52 10.64 -6.16 -16.09
N ASN A 53 9.54 -5.46 -16.40
CA ASN A 53 9.02 -5.28 -17.77
C ASN A 53 9.71 -4.15 -18.55
N GLY A 54 10.76 -3.54 -18.00
CA GLY A 54 11.61 -2.57 -18.71
C GLY A 54 11.31 -1.09 -18.44
N LYS A 55 10.28 -0.76 -17.65
CA LYS A 55 10.02 0.64 -17.22
C LYS A 55 10.87 0.95 -15.98
N LYS A 56 11.84 1.86 -16.06
CA LYS A 56 12.77 2.08 -14.93
C LYS A 56 12.51 3.32 -14.07
N ILE A 57 12.11 4.44 -14.67
CA ILE A 57 12.10 5.74 -13.97
C ILE A 57 10.81 5.93 -13.13
N GLU A 58 9.64 5.79 -13.76
CA GLU A 58 8.34 5.92 -13.10
C GLU A 58 8.17 4.99 -11.88
N PRO A 59 8.45 3.68 -11.97
CA PRO A 59 8.23 2.80 -10.82
C PRO A 59 9.21 3.03 -9.67
N VAL A 60 10.45 3.47 -9.93
CA VAL A 60 11.41 3.78 -8.86
C VAL A 60 10.96 5.00 -8.07
N LEU A 61 10.53 6.06 -8.76
CA LEU A 61 9.92 7.23 -8.10
C LEU A 61 8.67 6.83 -7.31
N ALA A 62 7.78 6.04 -7.91
CA ALA A 62 6.57 5.59 -7.23
C ALA A 62 6.87 4.76 -5.98
N ILE A 63 7.89 3.88 -6.00
CA ILE A 63 8.32 3.11 -4.83
C ILE A 63 8.88 4.04 -3.75
N ALA A 64 9.75 4.98 -4.12
CA ALA A 64 10.34 5.92 -3.17
C ALA A 64 9.27 6.77 -2.46
N PHE A 65 8.34 7.34 -3.22
CA PHE A 65 7.19 8.07 -2.65
C PHE A 65 6.33 7.18 -1.76
N SER A 66 6.05 5.94 -2.19
CA SER A 66 5.24 4.99 -1.43
C SER A 66 5.89 4.65 -0.08
N VAL A 67 7.21 4.43 -0.06
CA VAL A 67 7.96 4.16 1.18
C VAL A 67 7.93 5.37 2.12
N CYS A 68 8.08 6.59 1.61
CA CYS A 68 7.96 7.80 2.41
C CYS A 68 6.57 7.93 3.05
N ILE A 69 5.50 7.77 2.26
CA ILE A 69 4.12 7.84 2.74
C ILE A 69 3.84 6.75 3.79
N PHE A 70 4.35 5.54 3.59
CA PHE A 70 4.26 4.46 4.56
C PHE A 70 4.97 4.81 5.87
N GLY A 71 6.18 5.37 5.80
CA GLY A 71 6.92 5.83 6.98
C GLY A 71 6.18 6.92 7.75
N PHE A 72 5.66 7.94 7.05
CA PHE A 72 4.84 8.99 7.67
C PHE A 72 3.56 8.42 8.29
N SER A 73 2.91 7.47 7.62
CA SER A 73 1.68 6.84 8.12
C SER A 73 1.95 6.00 9.37
N LEU A 74 3.04 5.25 9.40
CA LEU A 74 3.46 4.51 10.60
C LEU A 74 3.82 5.44 11.75
N TYR A 75 4.58 6.51 11.47
CA TYR A 75 4.95 7.49 12.49
C TYR A 75 3.71 8.18 13.08
N SER A 76 2.79 8.64 12.21
CA SER A 76 1.51 9.21 12.64
C SER A 76 0.73 8.22 13.50
N LEU A 77 0.67 6.95 13.11
CA LEU A 77 -0.11 5.96 13.86
C LEU A 77 0.47 5.60 15.23
N LEU A 78 1.79 5.66 15.39
CA LEU A 78 2.49 5.35 16.64
C LEU A 78 2.55 6.54 17.61
N TRP A 79 2.50 7.78 17.11
CA TRP A 79 2.65 9.00 17.91
C TRP A 79 1.43 9.95 17.91
N SER A 80 0.33 9.58 17.22
CA SER A 80 -0.97 10.28 17.24
C SER A 80 -2.07 9.42 17.83
#